data_AF-A0A0R0CGL0-F1
#
_entry.id   AF-A0A0R0CGL0-F1
#
_cell.length_a   1.000
_cell.length_b   1.000
_cell.length_c   1.000
_cell.angle_alpha   90.00
_cell.angle_beta   90.00
_cell.angle_gamma   90.00
#
_symmetry.space_group_name_H-M   'P 1'
#
loop_
_entity.id
_entity.type
_entity.pdbx_description
1 polymer ?
#
loop_
_entity_poly.entity_id
_entity_poly.type
_entity_poly.pdbx_seq_one_letter_code
_entity_poly.pdbx_strand_id
1 'polypeptide(L)'
;MRDSLKQKIITVCDARIAAKGPTVGLSFYAFFSNRNDDPELLMEAATWWIQTHRLDHFEKAGKIKALVKPPSPPTPLPEGEGLEL
;
A
#
# COMPACT_ATOMS: atom_id res chain seq x y z
N MET A 1 -1.48 11.54 -4.51
CA MET A 1 -1.57 10.26 -5.24
C MET A 1 -3.02 9.99 -5.61
N ARG A 2 -3.30 9.76 -6.89
CA ARG A 2 -4.62 9.42 -7.44
C ARG A 2 -5.15 8.11 -6.86
N ASP A 3 -6.47 7.99 -6.76
CA ASP A 3 -7.10 6.78 -6.22
C ASP A 3 -6.89 5.56 -7.12
N SER A 4 -6.78 5.75 -8.43
CA SER A 4 -6.42 4.69 -9.38
C SER A 4 -5.06 4.06 -9.05
N LEU A 5 -4.05 4.89 -8.73
CA LEU A 5 -2.73 4.40 -8.33
C LEU A 5 -2.80 3.67 -6.98
N LYS A 6 -3.53 4.22 -6.00
CA LYS A 6 -3.73 3.56 -4.69
C LYS A 6 -4.33 2.16 -4.85
N GLN A 7 -5.44 2.06 -5.60
CA GLN A 7 -6.12 0.78 -5.82
C GLN A 7 -5.23 -0.23 -6.52
N LYS A 8 -4.44 0.22 -7.50
CA LYS A 8 -3.48 -0.63 -8.20
C LYS A 8 -2.37 -1.13 -7.27
N ILE A 9 -1.80 -0.27 -6.44
CA ILE A 9 -0.79 -0.69 -5.43
C ILE A 9 -1.39 -1.72 -4.46
N ILE A 10 -2.59 -1.46 -3.93
CA ILE A 10 -3.27 -2.37 -2.99
C ILE A 10 -3.50 -3.74 -3.64
N THR A 11 -4.07 -3.76 -4.85
CA THR A 11 -4.39 -4.99 -5.58
C THR A 11 -3.15 -5.85 -5.83
N VAL A 12 -2.05 -5.23 -6.26
CA VAL A 12 -0.79 -5.94 -6.52
C VAL A 12 -0.17 -6.42 -5.21
N CYS A 13 -0.16 -5.61 -4.15
CA CYS A 13 0.33 -6.03 -2.85
C CYS A 13 -0.48 -7.23 -2.35
N ASP A 14 -1.82 -7.19 -2.40
CA ASP A 14 -2.67 -8.29 -1.94
C ASP A 14 -2.41 -9.59 -2.70
N ALA A 15 -2.33 -9.53 -4.03
CA ALA A 15 -2.01 -10.71 -4.84
C ALA A 15 -0.64 -11.31 -4.48
N ARG A 16 0.37 -10.46 -4.25
CA ARG A 16 1.73 -10.90 -3.93
C ARG A 16 1.84 -11.45 -2.50
N ILE A 17 1.13 -10.83 -1.55
CA ILE A 17 1.05 -11.28 -0.16
C ILE A 17 0.34 -12.63 -0.08
N ALA A 18 -0.77 -12.80 -0.81
CA ALA A 18 -1.48 -14.09 -0.85
C ALA A 18 -0.59 -15.22 -1.41
N ALA A 19 0.24 -14.91 -2.41
CA ALA A 19 1.11 -15.91 -3.05
C ALA A 19 2.42 -16.20 -2.30
N LYS A 20 3.04 -15.21 -1.66
CA LYS A 20 4.41 -15.30 -1.13
C LYS A 20 4.58 -14.79 0.31
N GLY A 21 3.49 -14.34 0.94
CA GLY A 21 3.50 -13.75 2.28
C GLY A 21 3.83 -12.25 2.30
N PRO A 22 3.63 -11.60 3.46
CA PRO A 22 3.73 -10.14 3.63
C PRO A 22 5.14 -9.56 3.45
N THR A 23 6.16 -10.40 3.54
CA THR A 23 7.57 -10.03 3.46
C THR A 23 8.14 -10.06 2.04
N VAL A 24 7.34 -10.45 1.04
CA VAL A 24 7.77 -10.45 -0.36
C VAL A 24 8.20 -9.04 -0.78
N GLY A 25 9.39 -8.95 -1.38
CA GLY A 25 9.94 -7.71 -1.91
C GLY A 25 9.28 -7.35 -3.25
N LEU A 26 8.84 -6.10 -3.38
CA LEU A 26 8.27 -5.52 -4.59
C LEU A 26 9.02 -4.22 -4.93
N SER A 27 9.20 -3.95 -6.22
CA SER A 27 9.57 -2.63 -6.72
C SER A 27 8.34 -1.93 -7.29
N PHE A 28 8.38 -0.60 -7.46
CA PHE A 28 7.23 0.11 -8.05
C PHE A 28 6.88 -0.36 -9.47
N TYR A 29 7.85 -0.93 -10.21
CA TYR A 29 7.59 -1.53 -11.52
C TYR A 29 6.62 -2.71 -11.44
N ALA A 30 6.49 -3.39 -10.29
CA ALA A 30 5.56 -4.50 -10.12
C ALA A 30 4.09 -4.09 -10.31
N PHE A 31 3.78 -2.80 -10.29
CA PHE A 31 2.43 -2.27 -10.50
C PHE A 31 2.03 -2.16 -11.97
N PHE A 32 2.98 -2.35 -12.89
CA PHE A 32 2.80 -2.14 -14.32
C PHE A 32 3.16 -3.41 -15.11
N SER A 33 2.31 -3.80 -16.06
CA SER A 33 2.60 -4.90 -16.97
C SER A 33 3.62 -4.50 -18.02
N ASN A 34 3.59 -3.24 -18.46
CA ASN A 34 4.55 -2.63 -19.37
C ASN A 34 4.76 -1.16 -18.99
N ARG A 35 6.01 -0.69 -19.12
CA ARG A 35 6.43 0.67 -18.78
C ARG A 35 5.78 1.77 -19.63
N ASN A 36 5.24 1.42 -20.80
CA ASN A 36 4.68 2.38 -21.75
C ASN A 36 3.15 2.43 -21.74
N ASP A 37 2.46 1.57 -20.97
CA ASP A 37 0.99 1.51 -21.00
C ASP A 37 0.34 2.77 -20.42
N ASP A 38 0.93 3.30 -19.34
CA ASP A 38 0.51 4.54 -18.69
C ASP A 38 1.75 5.25 -18.11
N PRO A 39 2.48 6.00 -18.95
CA PRO A 39 3.73 6.64 -18.52
C PRO A 39 3.50 7.69 -17.44
N GLU A 40 2.34 8.37 -17.42
CA GLU A 40 2.01 9.33 -16.38
C GLU A 40 1.83 8.66 -15.02
N LEU A 41 1.11 7.53 -14.99
CA LEU A 41 0.93 6.73 -13.78
C LEU A 41 2.25 6.13 -13.29
N LEU A 42 3.13 5.72 -14.20
CA LEU A 42 4.48 5.26 -13.88
C LEU A 42 5.30 6.36 -13.19
N MET A 43 5.29 7.57 -13.75
CA MET A 43 6.02 8.71 -13.18
C MET A 43 5.45 9.14 -11.82
N GLU A 44 4.13 9.09 -11.65
CA GLU A 44 3.48 9.33 -10.35
C GLU A 44 3.90 8.27 -9.32
N ALA A 45 3.89 6.99 -9.69
CA ALA A 45 4.33 5.89 -8.83
C ALA A 45 5.81 6.04 -8.45
N ALA A 46 6.67 6.39 -9.40
CA ALA A 46 8.08 6.63 -9.15
C ALA A 46 8.29 7.83 -8.20
N THR A 47 7.53 8.91 -8.37
CA THR A 47 7.59 10.08 -7.49
C THR A 47 7.17 9.73 -6.06
N TRP A 48 6.04 9.03 -5.91
CA TRP A 48 5.56 8.56 -4.62
C TRP A 48 6.57 7.63 -3.94
N TRP A 49 7.16 6.70 -4.69
CA TRP A 49 8.11 5.71 -4.18
C TRP A 49 9.45 6.35 -3.76
N ILE A 50 10.08 7.09 -4.68
CA ILE A 50 11.46 7.55 -4.54
C ILE A 50 11.53 8.87 -3.79
N GLN A 51 10.66 9.84 -4.11
CA GLN A 51 10.76 11.18 -3.54
C GLN A 51 9.94 11.30 -2.25
N THR A 52 8.68 10.85 -2.25
CA THR A 52 7.78 11.00 -1.09
C THR A 52 8.16 10.07 0.05
N HIS A 53 8.28 8.77 -0.22
CA HIS A 53 8.53 7.78 0.82
C HIS A 53 9.99 7.30 0.89
N ARG A 54 10.82 7.64 -0.11
CA ARG A 54 12.25 7.28 -0.16
C ARG A 54 12.50 5.80 0.10
N LEU A 55 11.67 4.97 -0.54
CA LEU A 55 11.76 3.53 -0.43
C LEU A 55 12.97 3.01 -1.23
N ASP A 56 13.56 1.92 -0.77
CA ASP A 56 14.62 1.22 -1.48
C ASP A 56 14.13 0.63 -2.81
N HIS A 57 15.06 0.09 -3.61
CA HIS A 57 14.73 -0.53 -4.90
C HIS A 57 13.65 -1.61 -4.76
N PHE A 58 13.69 -2.35 -3.65
CA PHE A 58 12.67 -3.31 -3.27
C PHE A 58 12.20 -3.04 -1.85
N GLU A 59 10.89 -3.12 -1.63
CA GLU A 59 10.29 -3.01 -0.32
C GLU A 59 9.25 -4.09 -0.05
N LYS A 60 9.02 -4.37 1.24
CA LYS A 60 8.07 -5.41 1.65
C LYS A 60 6.64 -5.02 1.27
N ALA A 61 5.91 -5.93 0.62
CA ALA A 61 4.53 -5.72 0.21
C ALA A 61 3.62 -5.26 1.37
N GLY A 62 3.80 -5.82 2.57
CA GLY A 62 3.07 -5.40 3.77
C GLY A 62 3.35 -3.93 4.15
N LYS A 63 4.61 -3.48 4.04
CA LYS A 63 4.99 -2.08 4.32
C LYS A 63 4.36 -1.14 3.29
N ILE A 64 4.47 -1.47 2.01
CA ILE A 64 3.91 -0.67 0.92
C ILE A 64 2.39 -0.51 1.09
N LYS A 65 1.68 -1.61 1.36
CA LYS A 65 0.23 -1.59 1.58
C LYS A 65 -0.16 -0.70 2.77
N ALA A 66 0.58 -0.77 3.87
CA ALA A 66 0.32 0.05 5.06
C ALA A 66 0.53 1.55 4.81
N LEU A 67 1.46 1.94 3.92
CA LEU A 67 1.64 3.36 3.54
C LEU A 67 0.47 3.90 2.73
N VAL A 68 -0.16 3.06 1.89
CA VAL A 68 -1.29 3.46 1.04
C VAL A 68 -2.62 3.38 1.76
N LYS A 69 -2.82 2.34 2.56
CA LYS A 69 -4.00 2.08 3.36
C LYS A 69 -3.55 1.79 4.80
N PRO A 70 -3.33 2.84 5.61
CA PRO A 70 -2.97 2.64 7.00
C PRO A 70 -4.07 1.84 7.69
N PRO A 71 -3.72 0.95 8.64
CA PRO A 71 -4.72 0.29 9.46
C PRO A 71 -5.56 1.39 10.14
N SER A 72 -6.88 1.24 10.09
CA SER A 72 -7.77 2.10 10.86
C SER A 72 -7.37 2.00 12.34
N PRO A 73 -7.36 3.11 13.10
CA PRO A 73 -7.18 3.02 14.53
C PRO A 73 -8.18 2.02 15.10
N PRO A 74 -7.81 1.26 16.14
CA PRO A 74 -8.76 0.38 16.80
C PRO A 74 -9.97 1.22 17.20
N THR A 75 -11.17 0.77 16.82
CA THR A 75 -12.41 1.37 17.29
C THR A 75 -12.33 1.43 18.82
N PRO A 76 -12.48 2.61 19.45
CA PRO A 76 -12.49 2.68 20.90
C PRO A 76 -13.57 1.72 21.42
N LEU A 77 -13.18 0.82 22.31
CA LEU A 77 -14.11 -0.05 23.01
C LEU A 77 -15.13 0.85 23.72
N PRO A 78 -16.43 0.51 23.74
CA PRO A 78 -17.41 1.29 24.47
C PRO A 78 -16.95 1.39 25.93
N GLU A 79 -16.67 2.62 26.39
CA GLU A 79 -16.41 2.90 27.79
C GLU A 79 -17.67 2.50 28.56
N GLY A 80 -17.48 1.69 29.60
CA GLY A 80 -18.52 0.87 30.22
C GLY A 80 -19.84 1.61 30.44
N GLU A 81 -20.94 0.97 30.02
CA GLU A 81 -22.25 1.27 30.58
C GLU A 81 -22.12 1.12 32.10
N GLY A 82 -22.41 2.22 32.80
CA GLY A 82 -22.40 2.27 34.24
C GLY A 82 -23.27 1.16 34.81
N LEU A 83 -22.67 0.36 35.69
CA LEU A 83 -23.40 -0.31 36.75
C LEU A 83 -24.06 0.79 37.60
N GLU A 84 -25.28 1.19 37.24
CA GLU A 84 -26.20 1.77 38.21
C GLU A 84 -26.68 0.65 39.13
N LEU A 85 -26.54 0.93 40.43
CA LEU A 85 -26.81 0.06 41.58
C LEU A 85 -28.31 -0.19 41.79
#